data_AF-A0A2N2HG78-F1
#
_entry.id   AF-A0A2N2HG78-F1
#
_cell.length_a   1.000
_cell.length_b   1.000
_cell.length_c   1.000
_cell.angle_alpha   90.00
_cell.angle_beta   90.00
_cell.angle_gamma   90.00
#
_symmetry.space_group_name_H-M   'P 1'
#
loop_
_entity.id
_entity.type
_entity.pdbx_description
1 polymer ?
#
loop_
_entity_poly.entity_id
_entity_poly.type
_entity_poly.pdbx_seq_one_letter_code
_entity_poly.pdbx_strand_id
1 'polypeptide(L)'
;PAPRAAALVNRVVTLVAGALGPAARGARSPMSLEEARAEAATSSSLAYVQTQVTGGEVRVTIDLYPIPRNIWDRSRSGAPGPVAHGFGSARIDAEVRSYLAPTPLIARNPHKVSLPVPEVLALACSDVDDDGSIELVVLSRRTVTKGRIRQGKLLPLREVSWNDLSSIAPSPWREPLGTVAVTVGRVDLGLTDRALSVRLDGELGLVATYGGMPVPAVGGVACSPRRVGSLAAELGPCLPGDPSPPSPAPFPFDAAAWDLTFDTQGRPRNVWAVRNPTDGSVALRDDRGGQHVLQNVGAQIALADVDLDGDPDLVASKNVLNARNDALVVRSWRAAGTLDKRLEVAVPDGISALAVCPPDGPGLRTMVVATSRELWVLP
;
A
#
# COMPACT_ATOMS: atom_id res chain seq x y z
N PRO A 1 -2.18 -10.25 19.38
CA PRO A 1 -1.57 -9.95 20.71
C PRO A 1 -0.28 -9.15 20.49
N ALA A 2 0.06 -8.22 21.39
CA ALA A 2 1.24 -7.36 21.26
C ALA A 2 2.27 -7.69 22.37
N PRO A 3 3.11 -8.73 22.17
CA PRO A 3 4.02 -9.23 23.21
C PRO A 3 5.05 -8.19 23.66
N ARG A 4 5.35 -7.19 22.81
CA ARG A 4 6.29 -6.10 23.08
C ARG A 4 5.60 -4.73 23.11
N ALA A 5 4.32 -4.67 23.49
CA ALA A 5 3.54 -3.42 23.53
C ALA A 5 4.23 -2.31 24.33
N ALA A 6 4.78 -2.63 25.51
CA ALA A 6 5.49 -1.65 26.34
C ALA A 6 6.72 -1.04 25.63
N ALA A 7 7.41 -1.81 24.79
CA ALA A 7 8.55 -1.33 24.02
C ALA A 7 8.13 -0.42 22.86
N LEU A 8 7.01 -0.72 22.19
CA LEU A 8 6.41 0.16 21.18
C LEU A 8 6.01 1.51 21.81
N VAL A 9 5.29 1.48 22.94
CA VAL A 9 4.90 2.72 23.64
C VAL A 9 6.14 3.53 24.04
N ASN A 10 7.18 2.89 24.58
CA ASN A 10 8.43 3.57 24.91
C ASN A 10 9.08 4.24 23.69
N ARG A 11 9.09 3.55 22.54
CA ARG A 11 9.64 4.08 21.29
C ARG A 11 8.88 5.34 20.86
N VAL A 12 7.55 5.29 20.84
CA VAL A 12 6.71 6.45 20.49
C VAL A 12 6.94 7.62 21.45
N VAL A 13 6.91 7.37 22.76
CA VAL A 13 7.16 8.39 23.80
C VAL A 13 8.53 9.05 23.60
N THR A 14 9.55 8.28 23.28
CA THR A 14 10.91 8.78 23.04
C THR A 14 10.97 9.66 21.80
N LEU A 15 10.32 9.25 20.70
CA LEU A 15 10.27 10.02 19.46
C LEU A 15 9.52 11.35 19.66
N VAL A 16 8.38 11.32 20.35
CA VAL A 16 7.59 12.52 20.66
C VAL A 16 8.37 13.49 21.55
N ALA A 17 8.96 13.01 22.65
CA ALA A 17 9.76 13.85 23.53
C ALA A 17 10.97 14.44 22.80
N GLY A 18 11.64 13.64 21.96
CA GLY A 18 12.75 14.12 21.13
C GLY A 18 12.33 15.22 20.14
N ALA A 19 11.17 15.08 19.49
CA ALA A 19 10.63 16.08 18.57
C ALA A 19 10.22 17.39 19.27
N LEU A 20 9.76 17.33 20.52
CA LEU A 20 9.44 18.50 21.35
C LEU A 20 10.69 19.21 21.91
N GLY A 21 11.86 18.59 21.79
CA GLY A 21 13.14 19.15 22.19
C GLY A 21 13.68 18.64 23.52
N PRO A 22 14.93 18.96 23.87
CA PRO A 22 15.67 18.33 24.97
C PRO A 22 15.11 18.62 26.37
N ALA A 23 14.23 19.61 26.51
CA ALA A 23 13.62 20.01 27.77
C ALA A 23 12.24 19.35 28.00
N ALA A 24 11.73 18.59 27.03
CA ALA A 24 10.49 17.85 27.14
C ALA A 24 10.73 16.43 27.66
N ARG A 25 9.86 15.98 28.57
CA ARG A 25 9.84 14.60 29.09
C ARG A 25 8.59 13.91 28.59
N GLY A 26 8.71 12.67 28.13
CA GLY A 26 7.56 11.86 27.72
C GLY A 26 7.10 10.87 28.80
N ALA A 27 5.79 10.69 28.96
CA ALA A 27 5.18 9.72 29.89
C ALA A 27 4.15 8.81 29.20
N ARG A 28 4.01 7.58 29.71
CA ARG A 28 3.24 6.47 29.09
C ARG A 28 1.80 6.33 29.55
N SER A 29 1.48 6.78 30.76
CA SER A 29 0.16 6.65 31.39
C SER A 29 -0.26 7.99 32.01
N PRO A 30 -1.57 8.27 32.13
CA PRO A 30 -2.00 9.46 32.82
C PRO A 30 -1.56 9.28 34.27
N MET A 31 -0.65 10.13 34.71
CA MET A 31 -0.14 10.14 36.07
C MET A 31 -1.00 11.10 36.89
N SER A 32 -1.05 10.90 38.21
CA SER A 32 -1.56 11.96 39.08
C SER A 32 -0.71 13.22 38.87
N LEU A 33 -1.28 14.41 39.12
CA LEU A 33 -0.55 15.67 38.97
C LEU A 33 0.73 15.70 39.83
N GLU A 34 0.73 15.00 40.97
CA GLU A 34 1.86 14.88 41.88
C GLU A 34 2.98 14.01 41.30
N GLU A 35 2.66 12.85 40.73
CA GLU A 35 3.60 11.97 40.03
C GLU A 35 4.15 12.62 38.76
N ALA A 36 3.29 13.26 37.96
CA ALA A 36 3.68 14.03 36.79
C ALA A 36 4.69 15.15 37.14
N ARG A 37 4.49 15.83 38.27
CA ARG A 37 5.40 16.87 38.78
C ARG A 37 6.71 16.27 39.29
N ALA A 38 6.67 15.15 39.98
CA ALA A 38 7.86 14.46 40.47
C ALA A 38 8.73 13.95 39.31
N GLU A 39 8.10 13.34 38.30
CA GLU A 39 8.77 12.78 37.13
C GLU A 39 9.35 13.87 36.22
N ALA A 40 8.74 15.05 36.23
CA ALA A 40 9.12 16.18 35.40
C ALA A 40 9.88 17.28 36.17
N ALA A 41 10.35 17.01 37.39
CA ALA A 41 11.00 17.99 38.28
C ALA A 41 12.23 18.68 37.67
N THR A 42 12.87 18.08 36.66
CA THR A 42 14.03 18.61 35.93
C THR A 42 13.70 19.09 34.51
N SER A 43 12.44 19.04 34.10
CA SER A 43 11.98 19.29 32.73
C SER A 43 11.11 20.55 32.66
N SER A 44 10.99 21.17 31.47
CA SER A 44 10.15 22.35 31.28
C SER A 44 8.71 22.03 30.91
N SER A 45 8.48 20.85 30.34
CA SER A 45 7.16 20.37 29.92
C SER A 45 7.09 18.84 29.98
N LEU A 46 5.89 18.32 30.26
CA LEU A 46 5.60 16.89 30.27
C LEU A 46 4.63 16.56 29.15
N ALA A 47 5.03 15.68 28.23
CA ALA A 47 4.18 15.17 27.17
C ALA A 47 3.62 13.80 27.59
N TYR A 48 2.32 13.75 27.79
CA TYR A 48 1.60 12.50 28.00
C TYR A 48 1.22 11.91 26.65
N VAL A 49 1.60 10.66 26.39
CA VAL A 49 1.38 10.01 25.10
C VAL A 49 0.53 8.75 25.28
N GLN A 50 -0.61 8.71 24.61
CA GLN A 50 -1.45 7.54 24.45
C GLN A 50 -1.18 6.89 23.10
N THR A 51 -1.01 5.58 23.09
CA THR A 51 -0.81 4.81 21.85
C THR A 51 -1.84 3.70 21.77
N GLN A 52 -2.54 3.61 20.64
CA GLN A 52 -3.52 2.58 20.34
C GLN A 52 -3.21 1.95 18.99
N VAL A 53 -3.38 0.63 18.86
CA VAL A 53 -3.34 -0.04 17.56
C VAL A 53 -4.76 -0.48 17.21
N THR A 54 -5.31 0.08 16.13
CA THR A 54 -6.69 -0.19 15.68
C THR A 54 -6.80 -0.02 14.17
N GLY A 55 -7.60 -0.86 13.50
CA GLY A 55 -7.87 -0.74 12.06
C GLY A 55 -6.63 -0.75 11.16
N GLY A 56 -5.55 -1.44 11.56
CA GLY A 56 -4.32 -1.46 10.77
C GLY A 56 -3.45 -0.22 10.93
N GLU A 57 -3.76 0.63 11.92
CA GLU A 57 -3.02 1.85 12.23
C GLU A 57 -2.50 1.86 13.66
N VAL A 58 -1.38 2.53 13.87
CA VAL A 58 -0.98 3.08 15.16
C VAL A 58 -1.54 4.50 15.26
N ARG A 59 -2.34 4.74 16.29
CA ARG A 59 -2.87 6.06 16.64
C ARG A 59 -2.18 6.55 17.90
N VAL A 60 -1.76 7.80 17.85
CA VAL A 60 -1.05 8.46 18.94
C VAL A 60 -1.78 9.74 19.29
N THR A 61 -2.10 9.89 20.56
CA THR A 61 -2.65 11.12 21.14
C THR A 61 -1.67 11.67 22.14
N ILE A 62 -1.42 12.98 22.12
CA ILE A 62 -0.41 13.64 22.93
C ILE A 62 -1.06 14.83 23.64
N ASP A 63 -0.87 14.89 24.96
CA ASP A 63 -1.23 16.04 25.77
C ASP A 63 0.04 16.63 26.40
N LEU A 64 0.30 17.92 26.14
CA LEU A 64 1.45 18.62 26.70
C LEU A 64 1.02 19.40 27.93
N TYR A 65 1.65 19.15 29.06
CA TYR A 65 1.42 19.85 30.32
C TYR A 65 2.59 20.78 30.65
N PRO A 66 2.32 22.02 31.10
CA PRO A 66 3.35 22.90 31.60
C PRO A 66 3.75 22.47 33.01
N ILE A 67 5.04 22.56 33.33
CA ILE A 67 5.53 22.29 34.68
C ILE A 67 5.77 23.64 35.37
N PRO A 68 5.02 23.99 36.42
CA PRO A 68 5.16 25.28 37.07
C PRO A 68 6.54 25.40 37.75
N ARG A 69 7.30 26.45 37.43
CA ARG A 69 8.70 26.60 37.85
C ARG A 69 8.85 27.27 39.21
N ASN A 70 7.85 28.02 39.66
CA ASN A 70 7.90 28.74 40.93
C ASN A 70 6.59 28.62 41.74
N ILE A 71 6.63 29.09 42.99
CA ILE A 71 5.46 29.05 43.92
C ILE A 71 4.29 29.89 43.39
N TRP A 72 4.55 30.98 42.68
CA TRP A 72 3.50 31.85 42.13
C TRP A 72 2.79 31.22 40.93
N ASP A 73 3.51 30.49 40.08
CA ASP A 73 2.93 29.70 38.99
C ASP A 73 1.99 28.62 39.54
N ARG A 74 2.38 28.02 40.68
CA ARG A 74 1.58 27.03 41.42
C ARG A 74 0.36 27.62 42.13
N SER A 75 0.40 28.89 42.54
CA SER A 75 -0.71 29.52 43.25
C SER A 75 -1.72 30.16 42.30
N ARG A 76 -1.28 30.65 41.13
CA ARG A 76 -2.14 31.25 40.11
C ARG A 76 -2.85 30.21 39.26
N SER A 77 -2.22 29.07 39.06
CA SER A 77 -2.76 27.98 38.26
C SER A 77 -3.25 26.91 39.23
N GLY A 78 -4.54 26.56 39.21
CA GLY A 78 -5.02 25.28 39.77
C GLY A 78 -4.31 24.10 39.11
N ALA A 79 -4.82 22.86 39.24
CA ALA A 79 -4.27 21.72 38.48
C ALA A 79 -4.19 22.10 36.98
N PRO A 80 -2.99 22.32 36.40
CA PRO A 80 -2.89 22.89 35.07
C PRO A 80 -3.41 21.86 34.07
N GLY A 81 -4.38 22.26 33.26
CA GLY A 81 -4.79 21.49 32.09
C GLY A 81 -3.68 21.42 31.04
N PRO A 82 -3.84 20.58 30.01
CA PRO A 82 -2.88 20.54 28.91
C PRO A 82 -2.84 21.90 28.19
N VAL A 83 -1.63 22.39 27.90
CA VAL A 83 -1.38 23.62 27.14
C VAL A 83 -1.38 23.39 25.64
N ALA A 84 -1.18 22.13 25.22
CA ALA A 84 -1.33 21.72 23.83
C ALA A 84 -1.84 20.27 23.78
N HIS A 85 -2.58 19.98 22.72
CA HIS A 85 -3.06 18.65 22.38
C HIS A 85 -2.69 18.36 20.93
N GLY A 86 -2.33 17.11 20.64
CA GLY A 86 -2.02 16.65 19.30
C GLY A 86 -2.48 15.23 19.09
N PHE A 87 -2.80 14.90 17.85
CA PHE A 87 -3.10 13.54 17.43
C PHE A 87 -2.34 13.23 16.14
N GLY A 88 -2.06 11.95 15.92
CA GLY A 88 -1.49 11.45 14.68
C GLY A 88 -1.77 9.98 14.51
N SER A 89 -1.79 9.52 13.26
CA SER A 89 -1.90 8.10 12.94
C SER A 89 -0.94 7.73 11.81
N ALA A 90 -0.56 6.46 11.78
CA ALA A 90 0.20 5.87 10.70
C ALA A 90 -0.23 4.40 10.52
N ARG A 91 -0.25 3.91 9.28
CA ARG A 91 -0.49 2.48 9.00
C ARG A 91 0.63 1.63 9.60
N ILE A 92 0.29 0.41 10.01
CA ILE A 92 1.24 -0.55 10.53
C ILE A 92 2.20 -0.94 9.40
N ASP A 93 3.48 -0.70 9.63
CA ASP A 93 4.59 -1.14 8.80
C ASP A 93 5.46 -2.16 9.56
N ALA A 94 6.59 -2.55 9.00
CA ALA A 94 7.48 -3.51 9.64
C ALA A 94 8.13 -3.00 10.94
N GLU A 95 8.35 -1.69 11.12
CA GLU A 95 8.86 -1.14 12.38
C GLU A 95 7.85 -1.43 13.49
N VAL A 96 6.60 -1.04 13.27
CA VAL A 96 5.52 -1.29 14.25
C VAL A 96 5.28 -2.78 14.42
N ARG A 97 5.26 -3.55 13.32
CA ARG A 97 5.00 -4.98 13.34
C ARG A 97 6.01 -5.76 14.16
N SER A 98 7.27 -5.32 14.21
CA SER A 98 8.33 -5.93 15.01
C SER A 98 8.03 -5.98 16.53
N TYR A 99 7.03 -5.22 16.98
CA TYR A 99 6.53 -5.20 18.35
C TYR A 99 5.26 -6.05 18.57
N LEU A 100 4.61 -6.49 17.49
CA LEU A 100 3.40 -7.31 17.50
C LEU A 100 3.75 -8.80 17.40
N ALA A 101 2.76 -9.67 17.65
CA ALA A 101 2.96 -11.10 17.40
C ALA A 101 3.12 -11.33 15.88
N PRO A 102 4.13 -12.12 15.44
CA PRO A 102 4.28 -12.49 14.04
C PRO A 102 2.98 -13.11 13.52
N THR A 103 2.59 -12.76 12.29
CA THR A 103 1.43 -13.37 11.63
C THR A 103 1.94 -14.38 10.62
N PRO A 104 1.68 -15.68 10.81
CA PRO A 104 2.14 -16.66 9.86
C PRO A 104 1.33 -16.54 8.56
N LEU A 105 2.04 -16.56 7.42
CA LEU A 105 1.44 -16.75 6.10
C LEU A 105 0.96 -18.20 5.98
N ILE A 106 -0.31 -18.44 6.33
CA ILE A 106 -0.96 -19.73 6.20
C ILE A 106 -2.08 -19.58 5.19
N ALA A 107 -2.19 -20.55 4.27
CA ALA A 107 -3.30 -20.62 3.33
C ALA A 107 -4.63 -20.65 4.10
N ARG A 108 -5.35 -19.53 4.07
CA ARG A 108 -6.74 -19.46 4.51
C ARG A 108 -7.66 -19.66 3.31
N ASN A 109 -8.85 -20.21 3.57
CA ASN A 109 -9.87 -20.29 2.54
C ASN A 109 -10.19 -18.88 2.04
N PRO A 110 -10.09 -18.62 0.72
CA PRO A 110 -10.40 -17.31 0.17
C PRO A 110 -11.86 -16.97 0.45
N HIS A 111 -12.11 -15.76 0.91
CA HIS A 111 -13.47 -15.24 0.96
C HIS A 111 -13.88 -14.83 -0.46
N LYS A 112 -14.84 -15.55 -1.04
CA LYS A 112 -15.31 -15.32 -2.40
C LYS A 112 -16.39 -14.25 -2.42
N VAL A 113 -16.27 -13.32 -3.36
CA VAL A 113 -17.11 -12.14 -3.51
C VAL A 113 -17.62 -12.08 -4.94
N SER A 114 -18.92 -11.92 -5.12
CA SER A 114 -19.50 -11.76 -6.46
C SER A 114 -18.95 -10.49 -7.11
N LEU A 115 -18.50 -10.64 -8.35
CA LEU A 115 -17.92 -9.57 -9.15
C LEU A 115 -18.95 -9.14 -10.21
N PRO A 116 -19.47 -7.90 -10.17
CA PRO A 116 -20.48 -7.45 -11.11
C PRO A 116 -19.90 -7.11 -12.50
N VAL A 117 -18.57 -7.00 -12.62
CA VAL A 117 -17.89 -6.54 -13.83
C VAL A 117 -17.18 -7.73 -14.51
N PRO A 118 -17.53 -8.08 -15.76
CA PRO A 118 -16.81 -9.10 -16.50
C PRO A 118 -15.44 -8.57 -16.99
N GLU A 119 -14.52 -9.48 -17.30
CA GLU A 119 -13.23 -9.16 -17.95
C GLU A 119 -12.39 -8.10 -17.24
N VAL A 120 -12.10 -8.33 -15.95
CA VAL A 120 -11.18 -7.48 -15.20
C VAL A 120 -9.77 -7.62 -15.76
N LEU A 121 -9.17 -6.48 -16.09
CA LEU A 121 -7.83 -6.39 -16.67
C LEU A 121 -6.78 -5.92 -15.67
N ALA A 122 -7.19 -5.11 -14.70
CA ALA A 122 -6.32 -4.66 -13.63
C ALA A 122 -7.13 -4.34 -12.36
N LEU A 123 -6.47 -4.45 -11.23
CA LEU A 123 -6.99 -4.14 -9.91
C LEU A 123 -6.00 -3.24 -9.20
N ALA A 124 -6.53 -2.34 -8.39
CA ALA A 124 -5.77 -1.69 -7.33
C ALA A 124 -6.67 -1.50 -6.12
N CYS A 125 -6.06 -1.29 -4.96
CA CYS A 125 -6.75 -0.87 -3.77
C CYS A 125 -5.91 0.12 -2.98
N SER A 126 -6.59 1.13 -2.44
CA SER A 126 -6.04 2.11 -1.52
C SER A 126 -7.21 2.84 -0.86
N ASP A 127 -6.88 3.81 -0.03
CA ASP A 127 -7.80 4.87 0.36
C ASP A 127 -7.80 5.94 -0.75
N VAL A 128 -8.76 5.82 -1.65
CA VAL A 128 -8.83 6.59 -2.90
C VAL A 128 -9.41 7.98 -2.66
N ASP A 129 -10.35 8.12 -1.72
CA ASP A 129 -11.00 9.38 -1.36
C ASP A 129 -10.50 10.01 -0.05
N ASP A 130 -9.48 9.41 0.58
CA ASP A 130 -8.84 9.89 1.81
C ASP A 130 -9.81 9.90 3.01
N ASP A 131 -10.77 8.98 3.03
CA ASP A 131 -11.77 8.82 4.10
C ASP A 131 -11.36 7.81 5.18
N GLY A 132 -10.19 7.18 5.01
CA GLY A 132 -9.63 6.16 5.89
C GLY A 132 -10.09 4.73 5.57
N SER A 133 -11.02 4.54 4.61
CA SER A 133 -11.44 3.22 4.16
C SER A 133 -10.57 2.72 3.00
N ILE A 134 -10.57 1.40 2.76
CA ILE A 134 -9.96 0.84 1.55
C ILE A 134 -11.03 0.62 0.48
N GLU A 135 -10.86 1.26 -0.67
CA GLU A 135 -11.61 1.02 -1.90
C GLU A 135 -10.84 0.09 -2.83
N LEU A 136 -11.59 -0.62 -3.66
CA LEU A 136 -11.09 -1.29 -4.85
C LEU A 136 -11.38 -0.43 -6.07
N VAL A 137 -10.35 -0.25 -6.89
CA VAL A 137 -10.46 0.24 -8.25
C VAL A 137 -10.37 -0.96 -9.18
N VAL A 138 -11.49 -1.28 -9.83
CA VAL A 138 -11.60 -2.39 -10.76
C VAL A 138 -11.63 -1.82 -12.18
N LEU A 139 -10.65 -2.21 -12.98
CA LEU A 139 -10.53 -1.80 -14.37
C LEU A 139 -10.95 -2.95 -15.30
N SER A 140 -11.97 -2.72 -16.12
CA SER A 140 -12.35 -3.61 -17.22
C SER A 140 -12.14 -2.96 -18.58
N ARG A 141 -12.43 -3.68 -19.68
CA ARG A 141 -12.42 -3.11 -21.04
C ARG A 141 -13.46 -1.99 -21.24
N ARG A 142 -14.53 -1.98 -20.44
CA ARG A 142 -15.70 -1.11 -20.63
C ARG A 142 -15.83 -0.03 -19.58
N THR A 143 -15.50 -0.33 -18.35
CA THR A 143 -15.76 0.53 -17.20
C THR A 143 -14.58 0.58 -16.24
N VAL A 144 -14.56 1.66 -15.47
CA VAL A 144 -13.76 1.83 -14.26
C VAL A 144 -14.73 1.89 -13.10
N THR A 145 -14.59 0.99 -12.13
CA THR A 145 -15.46 0.92 -10.96
C THR A 145 -14.65 1.16 -9.69
N LYS A 146 -15.01 2.17 -8.89
CA LYS A 146 -14.58 2.37 -7.49
C LYS A 146 -15.62 1.74 -6.59
N GLY A 147 -15.23 0.84 -5.70
CA GLY A 147 -16.18 0.13 -4.83
C GLY A 147 -15.57 -0.39 -3.54
N ARG A 148 -16.43 -0.81 -2.61
CA ARG A 148 -16.02 -1.43 -1.33
C ARG A 148 -16.58 -2.84 -1.22
N ILE A 149 -15.84 -3.75 -0.60
CA ILE A 149 -16.37 -5.06 -0.26
C ILE A 149 -17.18 -4.93 1.03
N ARG A 150 -18.47 -5.28 0.95
CA ARG A 150 -19.40 -5.30 2.08
C ARG A 150 -20.30 -6.52 1.95
N GLN A 151 -20.48 -7.25 3.06
CA GLN A 151 -21.37 -8.41 3.14
C GLN A 151 -21.16 -9.42 1.98
N GLY A 152 -19.89 -9.66 1.64
CA GLY A 152 -19.49 -10.59 0.58
C GLY A 152 -19.82 -10.17 -0.85
N LYS A 153 -20.07 -8.88 -1.10
CA LYS A 153 -20.28 -8.30 -2.43
C LYS A 153 -19.39 -7.09 -2.64
N LEU A 154 -18.94 -6.87 -3.87
CA LEU A 154 -18.37 -5.58 -4.26
C LEU A 154 -19.55 -4.62 -4.47
N LEU A 155 -19.68 -3.62 -3.60
CA LEU A 155 -20.63 -2.54 -3.75
C LEU A 155 -19.96 -1.40 -4.54
N PRO A 156 -20.42 -1.11 -5.77
CA PRO A 156 -19.90 0.02 -6.53
C PRO A 156 -20.33 1.32 -5.85
N LEU A 157 -19.35 2.18 -5.55
CA LEU A 157 -19.56 3.54 -5.09
C LEU A 157 -19.67 4.50 -6.27
N ARG A 158 -18.83 4.28 -7.29
CA ARG A 158 -18.79 5.06 -8.52
C ARG A 158 -18.40 4.16 -9.68
N GLU A 159 -19.01 4.39 -10.83
CA GLU A 159 -18.66 3.73 -12.08
C GLU A 159 -18.64 4.76 -13.20
N VAL A 160 -17.62 4.66 -14.07
CA VAL A 160 -17.47 5.52 -15.24
C VAL A 160 -17.17 4.65 -16.46
N SER A 161 -17.81 4.97 -17.59
CA SER A 161 -17.55 4.30 -18.86
C SER A 161 -16.26 4.79 -19.48
N TRP A 162 -15.47 3.88 -20.05
CA TRP A 162 -14.30 4.28 -20.80
C TRP A 162 -14.62 5.17 -22.00
N ASN A 163 -15.81 5.07 -22.58
CA ASN A 163 -16.20 5.93 -23.70
C ASN A 163 -16.32 7.41 -23.29
N ASP A 164 -16.57 7.67 -22.00
CA ASP A 164 -16.64 9.02 -21.44
C ASP A 164 -15.24 9.55 -21.07
N LEU A 165 -14.25 8.66 -20.95
CA LEU A 165 -12.89 8.96 -20.50
C LEU A 165 -11.89 9.09 -21.65
N SER A 166 -11.96 8.18 -22.63
CA SER A 166 -11.07 8.16 -23.79
C SER A 166 -11.70 7.44 -24.99
N SER A 167 -11.47 7.97 -26.18
CA SER A 167 -11.80 7.29 -27.43
C SER A 167 -11.04 5.97 -27.56
N ILE A 168 -11.54 5.09 -28.44
CA ILE A 168 -10.86 3.85 -28.83
C ILE A 168 -9.54 4.18 -29.54
N ALA A 169 -8.50 3.38 -29.32
CA ALA A 169 -7.22 3.52 -30.01
C ALA A 169 -7.38 3.27 -31.53
N PRO A 170 -6.63 3.95 -32.41
CA PRO A 170 -6.63 3.65 -33.85
C PRO A 170 -6.18 2.21 -34.17
N SER A 171 -5.41 1.60 -33.28
CA SER A 171 -4.92 0.21 -33.40
C SER A 171 -5.00 -0.46 -32.02
N PRO A 172 -6.20 -0.89 -31.59
CA PRO A 172 -6.39 -1.55 -30.31
C PRO A 172 -5.70 -2.92 -30.31
N TRP A 173 -5.31 -3.39 -29.14
CA TRP A 173 -4.62 -4.67 -29.04
C TRP A 173 -5.62 -5.80 -29.01
N ARG A 174 -5.22 -6.97 -29.52
CA ARG A 174 -6.08 -8.16 -29.47
C ARG A 174 -6.38 -8.55 -28.02
N GLU A 175 -5.33 -8.62 -27.23
CA GLU A 175 -5.35 -8.86 -25.79
C GLU A 175 -4.86 -7.58 -25.11
N PRO A 176 -5.76 -6.85 -24.42
CA PRO A 176 -5.42 -5.54 -23.91
C PRO A 176 -4.69 -5.66 -22.58
N LEU A 177 -3.66 -4.84 -22.42
CA LEU A 177 -3.12 -4.53 -21.10
C LEU A 177 -3.89 -3.38 -20.47
N GLY A 178 -4.30 -3.58 -19.22
CA GLY A 178 -4.80 -2.55 -18.32
C GLY A 178 -3.74 -2.20 -17.29
N THR A 179 -3.64 -0.93 -16.94
CA THR A 179 -2.79 -0.49 -15.82
C THR A 179 -3.57 0.46 -14.91
N VAL A 180 -3.30 0.34 -13.61
CA VAL A 180 -3.91 1.15 -12.57
C VAL A 180 -2.81 1.54 -11.59
N ALA A 181 -2.66 2.84 -11.34
CA ALA A 181 -1.82 3.37 -10.29
C ALA A 181 -2.71 4.23 -9.38
N VAL A 182 -2.70 3.93 -8.08
CA VAL A 182 -3.48 4.68 -7.09
C VAL A 182 -2.52 5.41 -6.18
N THR A 183 -2.78 6.70 -5.99
CA THR A 183 -2.15 7.57 -5.00
C THR A 183 -3.25 8.18 -4.15
N VAL A 184 -2.94 8.75 -2.98
CA VAL A 184 -3.95 9.40 -2.12
C VAL A 184 -4.71 10.44 -2.93
N GLY A 185 -6.04 10.34 -2.96
CA GLY A 185 -6.93 11.28 -3.66
C GLY A 185 -6.92 11.21 -5.20
N ARG A 186 -6.20 10.25 -5.81
CA ARG A 186 -5.97 10.26 -7.27
C ARG A 186 -5.75 8.86 -7.84
N VAL A 187 -6.33 8.62 -9.02
CA VAL A 187 -6.23 7.36 -9.75
C VAL A 187 -5.76 7.61 -11.18
N ASP A 188 -4.68 6.95 -11.59
CA ASP A 188 -4.14 7.00 -12.94
C ASP A 188 -4.39 5.65 -13.63
N LEU A 189 -5.03 5.68 -14.81
CA LEU A 189 -5.55 4.51 -15.49
C LEU A 189 -5.12 4.47 -16.95
N GLY A 190 -4.79 3.28 -17.45
CA GLY A 190 -4.52 3.05 -18.85
C GLY A 190 -5.13 1.77 -19.36
N LEU A 191 -5.57 1.82 -20.61
CA LEU A 191 -5.99 0.64 -21.35
C LEU A 191 -5.44 0.74 -22.76
N THR A 192 -4.77 -0.31 -23.24
CA THR A 192 -4.17 -0.34 -24.58
C THR A 192 -5.18 -0.29 -25.72
N ASP A 193 -6.45 -0.61 -25.45
CA ASP A 193 -7.57 -0.41 -26.38
C ASP A 193 -8.03 1.06 -26.49
N ARG A 194 -7.48 1.96 -25.67
CA ARG A 194 -7.87 3.36 -25.60
C ARG A 194 -6.76 4.27 -26.12
N ALA A 195 -7.17 5.36 -26.76
CA ALA A 195 -6.24 6.31 -27.36
C ALA A 195 -5.34 6.96 -26.29
N LEU A 196 -5.93 7.34 -25.16
CA LEU A 196 -5.24 8.04 -24.07
C LEU A 196 -5.43 7.30 -22.74
N SER A 197 -4.45 7.47 -21.86
CA SER A 197 -4.59 7.20 -20.44
C SER A 197 -5.19 8.40 -19.73
N VAL A 198 -5.75 8.18 -18.55
CA VAL A 198 -6.50 9.20 -17.81
C VAL A 198 -6.04 9.28 -16.37
N ARG A 199 -6.05 10.50 -15.83
CA ARG A 199 -5.95 10.80 -14.41
C ARG A 199 -7.32 11.21 -13.91
N LEU A 200 -7.77 10.55 -12.85
CA LEU A 200 -9.02 10.82 -12.18
C LEU A 200 -8.77 11.29 -10.74
N ASP A 201 -9.69 12.08 -10.21
CA ASP A 201 -9.76 12.38 -8.78
C ASP A 201 -10.34 11.19 -7.99
N GLY A 202 -10.43 11.35 -6.66
CA GLY A 202 -10.98 10.34 -5.77
C GLY A 202 -12.44 9.92 -6.09
N GLU A 203 -13.22 10.77 -6.76
CA GLU A 203 -14.60 10.52 -7.17
C GLU A 203 -14.72 10.02 -8.62
N LEU A 204 -13.59 9.59 -9.20
CA LEU A 204 -13.46 9.20 -10.60
C LEU A 204 -13.81 10.31 -11.60
N GLY A 205 -13.73 11.58 -11.20
CA GLY A 205 -13.82 12.74 -12.08
C GLY A 205 -12.57 12.90 -12.93
N LEU A 206 -12.74 13.16 -14.23
CA LEU A 206 -11.60 13.32 -15.15
C LEU A 206 -10.82 14.61 -14.84
N VAL A 207 -9.55 14.45 -14.47
CA VAL A 207 -8.62 15.55 -14.19
C VAL A 207 -7.75 15.85 -15.41
N ALA A 208 -7.20 14.83 -16.05
CA ALA A 208 -6.32 14.98 -17.20
C ALA A 208 -6.27 13.73 -18.07
N THR A 209 -5.81 13.89 -19.31
CA THR A 209 -5.54 12.80 -20.26
C THR A 209 -4.09 12.90 -20.74
N TYR A 210 -3.43 11.77 -20.98
CA TYR A 210 -2.04 11.74 -21.46
C TYR A 210 -1.74 10.51 -22.32
N GLY A 211 -0.62 10.57 -23.03
CA GLY A 211 -0.08 9.43 -23.79
C GLY A 211 0.73 8.48 -22.92
N GLY A 212 0.86 7.22 -23.34
CA GLY A 212 1.55 6.17 -22.57
C GLY A 212 0.58 5.35 -21.72
N MET A 213 1.15 4.55 -20.82
CA MET A 213 0.43 3.71 -19.85
C MET A 213 0.98 4.00 -18.46
N PRO A 214 0.14 4.39 -17.48
CA PRO A 214 0.59 4.68 -16.13
C PRO A 214 1.06 3.40 -15.46
N VAL A 215 2.16 3.52 -14.73
CA VAL A 215 2.69 2.49 -13.85
C VAL A 215 2.94 3.13 -12.48
N PRO A 216 2.65 2.40 -11.38
CA PRO A 216 3.01 2.89 -10.05
C PRO A 216 4.48 3.28 -9.98
N ALA A 217 4.81 4.33 -9.23
CA ALA A 217 6.20 4.76 -9.02
C ALA A 217 6.38 5.31 -7.61
N VAL A 218 7.64 5.41 -7.18
CA VAL A 218 7.98 5.99 -5.88
C VAL A 218 7.50 7.43 -5.82
N GLY A 219 6.61 7.72 -4.87
CA GLY A 219 6.05 9.07 -4.68
C GLY A 219 5.09 9.54 -5.78
N GLY A 220 4.60 8.65 -6.65
CA GLY A 220 3.65 9.05 -7.68
C GLY A 220 3.36 7.99 -8.74
N VAL A 221 3.35 8.45 -9.99
CA VAL A 221 3.07 7.63 -11.17
C VAL A 221 4.10 7.97 -12.24
N ALA A 222 4.56 6.95 -12.95
CA ALA A 222 5.36 7.09 -14.15
C ALA A 222 4.58 6.54 -15.35
N CYS A 223 4.99 6.88 -16.56
CA CYS A 223 4.38 6.41 -17.78
C CYS A 223 5.37 5.66 -18.64
N SER A 224 4.90 4.54 -19.19
CA SER A 224 5.61 3.77 -20.20
C SER A 224 4.93 3.93 -21.57
N PRO A 225 5.69 4.24 -22.64
CA PRO A 225 5.17 4.17 -23.99
C PRO A 225 4.65 2.78 -24.37
N ARG A 226 3.62 2.74 -25.22
CA ARG A 226 3.09 1.49 -25.77
C ARG A 226 4.02 0.97 -26.87
N ARG A 227 4.35 -0.32 -26.86
CA ARG A 227 5.00 -1.05 -27.96
C ARG A 227 4.13 -2.22 -28.36
N VAL A 228 4.28 -2.76 -29.56
CA VAL A 228 3.44 -3.89 -30.00
C VAL A 228 3.62 -5.07 -29.03
N GLY A 229 2.52 -5.45 -28.35
CA GLY A 229 2.48 -6.57 -27.39
C GLY A 229 3.15 -6.33 -26.04
N SER A 230 3.67 -5.13 -25.75
CA SER A 230 4.35 -4.82 -24.48
C SER A 230 4.43 -3.32 -24.19
N LEU A 231 4.74 -2.97 -22.95
CA LEU A 231 5.11 -1.62 -22.55
C LEU A 231 6.62 -1.44 -22.70
N ALA A 232 7.03 -0.24 -23.09
CA ALA A 232 8.43 0.08 -23.31
C ALA A 232 9.22 0.09 -21.99
N ALA A 233 10.53 -0.20 -22.08
CA ALA A 233 11.41 -0.18 -20.92
C ALA A 233 11.65 1.24 -20.37
N GLU A 234 11.56 2.23 -21.26
CA GLU A 234 11.76 3.64 -20.93
C GLU A 234 10.56 4.15 -20.11
N LEU A 235 10.83 4.63 -18.90
CA LEU A 235 9.84 5.26 -18.04
C LEU A 235 10.07 6.78 -18.02
N GLY A 236 8.99 7.54 -18.09
CA GLY A 236 9.01 9.00 -17.98
C GLY A 236 7.86 9.53 -17.12
N PRO A 237 7.79 10.84 -16.87
CA PRO A 237 6.62 11.45 -16.23
C PRO A 237 5.37 11.28 -17.14
N CYS A 238 4.21 11.07 -16.54
CA CYS A 238 2.95 10.99 -17.29
C CYS A 238 2.46 12.38 -17.73
N LEU A 239 2.56 13.35 -16.81
CA LEU A 239 2.21 14.74 -17.03
C LEU A 239 3.37 15.66 -16.61
N PRO A 240 3.44 16.91 -17.12
CA PRO A 240 4.38 17.90 -16.62
C PRO A 240 4.24 18.08 -15.11
N GLY A 241 5.36 17.97 -14.38
CA GLY A 241 5.41 18.10 -12.92
C GLY A 241 5.28 16.78 -12.15
N ASP A 242 4.96 15.66 -12.81
CA ASP A 242 5.05 14.35 -12.17
C ASP A 242 6.52 13.99 -11.84
N PRO A 243 6.78 13.24 -10.75
CA PRO A 243 8.13 12.86 -10.37
C PRO A 243 8.79 11.99 -11.45
N SER A 244 10.09 12.17 -11.65
CA SER A 244 10.86 11.32 -12.56
C SER A 244 11.02 9.91 -11.95
N PRO A 245 10.79 8.85 -12.73
CA PRO A 245 10.99 7.49 -12.24
C PRO A 245 12.48 7.26 -11.90
N PRO A 246 12.78 6.50 -10.83
CA PRO A 246 14.14 6.35 -10.31
C PRO A 246 15.10 5.56 -11.24
N SER A 247 14.57 4.66 -12.09
CA SER A 247 15.35 3.90 -13.07
C SER A 247 14.44 3.41 -14.20
N PRO A 248 14.95 3.26 -15.44
CA PRO A 248 14.23 2.52 -16.48
C PRO A 248 14.07 1.05 -16.09
N ALA A 249 13.06 0.40 -16.68
CA ALA A 249 12.90 -1.04 -16.58
C ALA A 249 14.04 -1.77 -17.35
N PRO A 250 14.47 -2.96 -16.91
CA PRO A 250 15.52 -3.73 -17.58
C PRO A 250 15.15 -4.22 -18.99
N PHE A 251 13.86 -4.29 -19.32
CA PHE A 251 13.33 -4.77 -20.60
C PHE A 251 11.90 -4.26 -20.83
N PRO A 252 11.36 -4.35 -22.07
CA PRO A 252 9.93 -4.18 -22.31
C PRO A 252 9.11 -5.19 -21.50
N PHE A 253 7.98 -4.76 -20.95
CA PHE A 253 7.24 -5.54 -19.94
C PHE A 253 5.73 -5.53 -20.22
N ASP A 254 5.00 -6.54 -19.76
CA ASP A 254 3.53 -6.58 -19.83
C ASP A 254 2.84 -6.49 -18.47
N ALA A 255 3.61 -6.66 -17.40
CA ALA A 255 3.16 -6.50 -16.03
C ALA A 255 4.26 -5.86 -15.20
N ALA A 256 3.86 -4.98 -14.28
CA ALA A 256 4.79 -4.31 -13.41
C ALA A 256 4.11 -3.93 -12.09
N ALA A 257 4.88 -3.94 -11.01
CA ALA A 257 4.43 -3.62 -9.67
C ALA A 257 5.51 -2.85 -8.92
N TRP A 258 5.09 -1.93 -8.07
CA TRP A 258 5.94 -1.16 -7.16
C TRP A 258 5.32 -1.17 -5.78
N ASP A 259 6.16 -1.12 -4.76
CA ASP A 259 5.73 -0.81 -3.41
C ASP A 259 6.81 -0.03 -2.65
N LEU A 260 6.38 0.71 -1.64
CA LEU A 260 7.25 1.28 -0.62
C LEU A 260 7.13 0.41 0.63
N THR A 261 8.16 -0.39 0.90
CA THR A 261 8.23 -1.17 2.13
C THR A 261 9.10 -0.47 3.16
N PHE A 262 8.99 -0.89 4.41
CA PHE A 262 9.84 -0.42 5.50
C PHE A 262 10.53 -1.63 6.10
N ASP A 263 11.79 -1.50 6.48
CA ASP A 263 12.42 -2.54 7.30
C ASP A 263 12.01 -2.42 8.78
N THR A 264 12.40 -3.40 9.59
CA THR A 264 12.10 -3.42 11.04
C THR A 264 12.70 -2.24 11.83
N GLN A 265 13.50 -1.39 11.19
CA GLN A 265 14.07 -0.18 11.77
C GLN A 265 13.39 1.10 11.24
N GLY A 266 12.30 0.97 10.49
CA GLY A 266 11.53 2.08 9.93
C GLY A 266 12.20 2.74 8.74
N ARG A 267 13.23 2.13 8.13
CA ARG A 267 13.87 2.73 6.96
C ARG A 267 13.09 2.34 5.70
N PRO A 268 12.72 3.32 4.85
CA PRO A 268 12.03 3.03 3.60
C PRO A 268 12.91 2.21 2.64
N ARG A 269 12.28 1.36 1.84
CA ARG A 269 12.88 0.59 0.75
C ARG A 269 11.90 0.59 -0.42
N ASN A 270 12.29 1.21 -1.52
CA ASN A 270 11.49 1.16 -2.74
C ASN A 270 11.78 -0.15 -3.47
N VAL A 271 10.74 -0.91 -3.75
CA VAL A 271 10.86 -2.18 -4.47
C VAL A 271 10.00 -2.17 -5.72
N TRP A 272 10.50 -2.80 -6.77
CA TRP A 272 9.75 -2.95 -8.00
C TRP A 272 10.05 -4.25 -8.72
N ALA A 273 9.05 -4.71 -9.47
CA ALA A 273 9.09 -5.92 -10.25
C ALA A 273 8.53 -5.64 -11.64
N VAL A 274 9.21 -6.12 -12.68
CA VAL A 274 8.70 -6.10 -14.05
C VAL A 274 8.77 -7.49 -14.65
N ARG A 275 7.76 -7.88 -15.42
CA ARG A 275 7.69 -9.17 -16.10
C ARG A 275 8.04 -9.02 -17.58
N ASN A 276 8.93 -9.87 -18.07
CA ASN A 276 9.25 -10.00 -19.48
C ASN A 276 8.14 -10.85 -20.15
N PRO A 277 7.41 -10.31 -21.14
CA PRO A 277 6.33 -11.02 -21.82
C PRO A 277 6.83 -12.21 -22.65
N THR A 278 8.11 -12.24 -23.02
CA THR A 278 8.68 -13.23 -23.95
C THR A 278 8.92 -14.59 -23.28
N ASP A 279 9.47 -14.58 -22.06
CA ASP A 279 9.87 -15.79 -21.33
C ASP A 279 9.19 -15.94 -19.95
N GLY A 280 8.39 -14.95 -19.54
CA GLY A 280 7.75 -14.93 -18.24
C GLY A 280 8.72 -14.75 -17.07
N SER A 281 9.94 -14.28 -17.32
CA SER A 281 10.87 -13.91 -16.26
C SER A 281 10.45 -12.60 -15.58
N VAL A 282 10.67 -12.49 -14.27
CA VAL A 282 10.42 -11.27 -13.50
C VAL A 282 11.73 -10.77 -12.92
N ALA A 283 12.08 -9.53 -13.21
CA ALA A 283 13.19 -8.84 -12.56
C ALA A 283 12.66 -8.07 -11.35
N LEU A 284 13.10 -8.46 -10.15
CA LEU A 284 12.87 -7.75 -8.90
C LEU A 284 14.08 -6.87 -8.59
N ARG A 285 13.84 -5.63 -8.19
CA ARG A 285 14.88 -4.67 -7.85
C ARG A 285 14.46 -3.81 -6.66
N ASP A 286 15.45 -3.24 -6.00
CA ASP A 286 15.24 -2.20 -4.98
C ASP A 286 16.19 -1.01 -5.16
N ASP A 287 15.92 0.05 -4.42
CA ASP A 287 16.73 1.28 -4.36
C ASP A 287 18.03 1.14 -3.56
N ARG A 288 18.26 -0.01 -2.93
CA ARG A 288 19.48 -0.37 -2.19
C ARG A 288 20.44 -1.21 -3.05
N GLY A 289 20.13 -1.42 -4.33
CA GLY A 289 20.94 -2.17 -5.29
C GLY A 289 20.68 -3.67 -5.31
N GLY A 290 19.72 -4.17 -4.52
CA GLY A 290 19.25 -5.54 -4.60
C GLY A 290 18.63 -5.84 -5.96
N GLN A 291 18.99 -6.98 -6.55
CA GLN A 291 18.42 -7.44 -7.80
C GLN A 291 18.28 -8.96 -7.81
N HIS A 292 17.16 -9.45 -8.33
CA HIS A 292 16.96 -10.86 -8.56
C HIS A 292 16.09 -11.10 -9.80
N VAL A 293 16.27 -12.26 -10.45
CA VAL A 293 15.47 -12.65 -11.62
C VAL A 293 14.82 -14.00 -11.31
N LEU A 294 13.50 -14.02 -11.35
CA LEU A 294 12.70 -15.21 -11.18
C LEU A 294 12.20 -15.69 -12.54
N GLN A 295 12.28 -16.99 -12.81
CA GLN A 295 11.79 -17.59 -14.05
C GLN A 295 10.37 -18.13 -13.86
N ASN A 296 9.64 -18.28 -14.97
CA ASN A 296 8.32 -18.94 -15.01
C ASN A 296 7.24 -18.30 -14.11
N VAL A 297 7.12 -16.98 -14.16
CA VAL A 297 6.07 -16.23 -13.45
C VAL A 297 4.90 -15.93 -14.39
N GLY A 298 3.67 -16.06 -13.88
CA GLY A 298 2.46 -15.72 -14.62
C GLY A 298 2.32 -14.22 -14.89
N ALA A 299 1.33 -13.85 -15.71
CA ALA A 299 1.18 -12.49 -16.24
C ALA A 299 0.73 -11.44 -15.21
N GLN A 300 0.34 -11.84 -14.01
CA GLN A 300 -0.22 -10.96 -12.99
C GLN A 300 0.73 -10.97 -11.82
N ILE A 301 1.22 -9.78 -11.46
CA ILE A 301 2.17 -9.60 -10.36
C ILE A 301 1.75 -8.40 -9.50
N ALA A 302 2.04 -8.50 -8.21
CA ALA A 302 2.02 -7.40 -7.25
C ALA A 302 3.20 -7.55 -6.30
N LEU A 303 3.58 -6.43 -5.70
CA LEU A 303 4.57 -6.37 -4.64
C LEU A 303 3.92 -5.81 -3.39
N ALA A 304 4.25 -6.42 -2.26
CA ALA A 304 3.90 -5.95 -0.94
C ALA A 304 4.72 -6.66 0.12
N ASP A 305 4.95 -6.05 1.26
CA ASP A 305 5.26 -6.80 2.48
C ASP A 305 3.95 -7.34 3.06
N VAL A 306 3.61 -8.61 2.78
CA VAL A 306 2.27 -9.16 3.03
C VAL A 306 2.07 -9.44 4.52
N ASP A 307 3.09 -9.94 5.22
CA ASP A 307 3.01 -10.21 6.67
C ASP A 307 3.56 -9.09 7.56
N LEU A 308 4.02 -8.00 6.93
CA LEU A 308 4.60 -6.80 7.52
C LEU A 308 5.91 -7.12 8.26
N ASP A 309 6.68 -8.11 7.82
CA ASP A 309 7.92 -8.54 8.48
C ASP A 309 9.17 -7.74 8.05
N GLY A 310 9.02 -6.87 7.04
CA GLY A 310 10.05 -6.03 6.45
C GLY A 310 10.72 -6.62 5.22
N ASP A 311 10.45 -7.89 4.89
CA ASP A 311 10.86 -8.48 3.63
C ASP A 311 9.76 -8.31 2.57
N PRO A 312 10.06 -7.73 1.40
CA PRO A 312 9.08 -7.57 0.33
C PRO A 312 8.70 -8.92 -0.27
N ASP A 313 7.40 -9.15 -0.49
CA ASP A 313 6.87 -10.32 -1.17
C ASP A 313 6.47 -10.03 -2.61
N LEU A 314 6.80 -10.97 -3.50
CA LEU A 314 6.19 -11.08 -4.83
C LEU A 314 4.96 -11.98 -4.76
N VAL A 315 3.81 -11.39 -5.07
CA VAL A 315 2.54 -12.08 -5.24
C VAL A 315 2.27 -12.21 -6.74
N ALA A 316 2.16 -13.43 -7.25
CA ALA A 316 2.01 -13.63 -8.68
C ALA A 316 1.13 -14.83 -9.04
N SER A 317 0.56 -14.81 -10.26
CA SER A 317 -0.04 -15.99 -10.89
C SER A 317 1.04 -16.98 -11.35
N LYS A 318 0.63 -18.21 -11.70
CA LYS A 318 1.56 -19.20 -12.30
C LYS A 318 1.70 -18.98 -13.80
N ASN A 319 2.88 -19.28 -14.35
CA ASN A 319 3.07 -19.35 -15.79
C ASN A 319 2.47 -20.65 -16.36
N VAL A 320 1.16 -20.66 -16.58
CA VAL A 320 0.42 -21.81 -17.12
C VAL A 320 -0.51 -21.39 -18.24
N LEU A 321 -0.69 -22.26 -19.24
CA LEU A 321 -1.64 -22.04 -20.34
C LEU A 321 -3.07 -22.45 -19.98
N ASN A 322 -3.24 -23.40 -19.05
CA ASN A 322 -4.54 -23.88 -18.59
C ASN A 322 -4.89 -23.22 -17.27
N ALA A 323 -5.93 -22.38 -17.26
CA ALA A 323 -6.45 -21.69 -16.07
C ALA A 323 -6.74 -22.64 -14.90
N ARG A 324 -7.08 -23.91 -15.15
CA ARG A 324 -7.31 -24.90 -14.09
C ARG A 324 -6.07 -25.23 -13.26
N ASN A 325 -4.88 -24.97 -13.81
CA ASN A 325 -3.60 -25.19 -13.16
C ASN A 325 -3.02 -23.90 -12.56
N ASP A 326 -3.74 -22.79 -12.65
CA ASP A 326 -3.29 -21.50 -12.13
C ASP A 326 -3.33 -21.48 -10.60
N ALA A 327 -2.47 -20.67 -10.00
CA ALA A 327 -2.39 -20.51 -8.57
C ALA A 327 -1.82 -19.14 -8.22
N LEU A 328 -2.28 -18.60 -7.10
CA LEU A 328 -1.65 -17.47 -6.44
C LEU A 328 -0.42 -17.98 -5.70
N VAL A 329 0.76 -17.43 -6.00
CA VAL A 329 2.03 -17.80 -5.38
C VAL A 329 2.63 -16.57 -4.70
N VAL A 330 2.97 -16.69 -3.42
CA VAL A 330 3.67 -15.65 -2.65
C VAL A 330 5.11 -16.11 -2.39
N ARG A 331 6.08 -15.25 -2.71
CA ARG A 331 7.50 -15.47 -2.45
C ARG A 331 8.09 -14.27 -1.72
N SER A 332 8.70 -14.49 -0.55
CA SER A 332 9.39 -13.44 0.19
C SER A 332 10.80 -13.26 -0.34
N TRP A 333 11.17 -12.02 -0.64
CA TRP A 333 12.52 -11.64 -1.01
C TRP A 333 13.31 -11.22 0.24
N ARG A 334 14.01 -12.20 0.81
CA ARG A 334 14.76 -12.05 2.05
C ARG A 334 15.97 -11.13 1.86
N ALA A 335 16.37 -10.46 2.94
CA ALA A 335 17.59 -9.67 2.99
C ALA A 335 18.87 -10.42 2.54
N ALA A 336 18.91 -11.76 2.68
CA ALA A 336 20.00 -12.62 2.20
C ALA A 336 20.03 -12.77 0.66
N GLY A 337 19.10 -12.17 -0.07
CA GLY A 337 18.97 -12.26 -1.53
C GLY A 337 18.23 -13.50 -2.02
N THR A 338 17.62 -14.29 -1.14
CA THR A 338 16.84 -15.48 -1.50
C THR A 338 15.36 -15.15 -1.72
N LEU A 339 14.71 -15.88 -2.63
CA LEU A 339 13.27 -15.87 -2.82
C LEU A 339 12.67 -17.19 -2.31
N ASP A 340 12.01 -17.13 -1.16
CA ASP A 340 11.42 -18.31 -0.55
C ASP A 340 9.92 -18.37 -0.84
N LYS A 341 9.44 -19.49 -1.40
CA LYS A 341 7.99 -19.69 -1.59
C LYS A 341 7.33 -19.89 -0.22
N ARG A 342 6.40 -19.00 0.12
CA ARG A 342 5.68 -18.99 1.41
C ARG A 342 4.28 -19.57 1.31
N LEU A 343 3.60 -19.27 0.22
CA LEU A 343 2.20 -19.61 0.01
C LEU A 343 1.95 -19.99 -1.44
N GLU A 344 1.07 -20.97 -1.64
CA GLU A 344 0.53 -21.33 -2.94
C GLU A 344 -0.94 -21.71 -2.75
N VAL A 345 -1.84 -21.02 -3.46
CA VAL A 345 -3.29 -21.27 -3.41
C VAL A 345 -3.80 -21.52 -4.82
N ALA A 346 -4.36 -22.70 -5.08
CA ALA A 346 -4.91 -23.04 -6.39
C ALA A 346 -6.10 -22.13 -6.75
N VAL A 347 -6.10 -21.59 -7.97
CA VAL A 347 -7.15 -20.72 -8.51
C VAL A 347 -7.63 -21.31 -9.84
N PRO A 348 -8.48 -22.36 -9.81
CA PRO A 348 -8.81 -23.13 -11.01
C PRO A 348 -9.65 -22.37 -12.05
N ASP A 349 -10.18 -21.21 -11.69
CA ASP A 349 -10.90 -20.29 -12.58
C ASP A 349 -9.98 -19.27 -13.28
N GLY A 350 -8.67 -19.37 -13.04
CA GLY A 350 -7.63 -18.47 -13.54
C GLY A 350 -7.59 -17.12 -12.84
N ILE A 351 -6.41 -16.50 -12.82
CA ILE A 351 -6.19 -15.14 -12.31
C ILE A 351 -6.18 -14.17 -13.49
N SER A 352 -7.14 -13.25 -13.52
CA SER A 352 -7.23 -12.19 -14.53
C SER A 352 -6.51 -10.92 -14.10
N ALA A 353 -6.60 -10.58 -12.82
CA ALA A 353 -5.90 -9.46 -12.21
C ALA A 353 -5.70 -9.71 -10.70
N LEU A 354 -4.71 -9.07 -10.09
CA LEU A 354 -4.46 -9.17 -8.66
C LEU A 354 -3.94 -7.83 -8.10
N ALA A 355 -4.18 -7.61 -6.81
CA ALA A 355 -3.66 -6.47 -6.05
C ALA A 355 -3.41 -6.88 -4.60
N VAL A 356 -2.50 -6.17 -3.92
CA VAL A 356 -2.31 -6.31 -2.47
C VAL A 356 -2.63 -4.99 -1.79
N CYS A 357 -3.71 -4.98 -1.01
CA CYS A 357 -4.23 -3.77 -0.40
C CYS A 357 -3.37 -3.34 0.78
N PRO A 358 -3.36 -2.04 1.11
CA PRO A 358 -2.77 -1.58 2.35
C PRO A 358 -3.37 -2.29 3.58
N PRO A 359 -2.67 -2.30 4.73
CA PRO A 359 -3.19 -2.90 5.96
C PRO A 359 -4.51 -2.24 6.41
N ASP A 360 -5.55 -3.06 6.63
CA ASP A 360 -6.86 -2.69 7.22
C ASP A 360 -7.00 -3.27 8.66
N GLY A 361 -5.92 -3.84 9.18
CA GLY A 361 -5.88 -4.51 10.47
C GLY A 361 -4.46 -4.83 10.92
N PRO A 362 -4.26 -5.30 12.16
CA PRO A 362 -2.93 -5.71 12.66
C PRO A 362 -2.43 -7.02 12.07
N GLY A 363 -3.16 -7.59 11.11
CA GLY A 363 -2.90 -8.89 10.50
C GLY A 363 -2.01 -8.79 9.28
N LEU A 364 -2.34 -9.60 8.28
CA LEU A 364 -1.72 -9.61 6.96
C LEU A 364 -2.35 -8.51 6.09
N ARG A 365 -1.63 -8.07 5.06
CA ARG A 365 -2.21 -7.28 3.97
C ARG A 365 -3.12 -8.15 3.11
N THR A 366 -4.32 -7.65 2.87
CA THR A 366 -5.30 -8.38 2.07
C THR A 366 -4.89 -8.44 0.61
N MET A 367 -4.80 -9.65 0.07
CA MET A 367 -4.63 -9.90 -1.36
C MET A 367 -6.01 -10.05 -2.00
N VAL A 368 -6.24 -9.31 -3.08
CA VAL A 368 -7.48 -9.39 -3.87
C VAL A 368 -7.15 -9.92 -5.25
N VAL A 369 -7.84 -10.99 -5.64
CA VAL A 369 -7.61 -11.71 -6.90
C VAL A 369 -8.91 -11.71 -7.69
N ALA A 370 -8.90 -11.13 -8.89
CA ALA A 370 -10.00 -11.30 -9.83
C ALA A 370 -9.82 -12.57 -10.65
N THR A 371 -10.89 -13.36 -10.68
CA THR A 371 -11.06 -14.50 -11.57
C THR A 371 -12.10 -14.14 -12.63
N SER A 372 -12.37 -15.09 -13.54
CA SER A 372 -13.43 -14.95 -14.54
C SER A 372 -14.85 -14.81 -13.96
N ARG A 373 -15.10 -15.18 -12.69
CA ARG A 373 -16.46 -15.20 -12.10
C ARG A 373 -16.61 -14.39 -10.81
N GLU A 374 -15.54 -14.25 -10.05
CA GLU A 374 -15.58 -13.76 -8.67
C GLU A 374 -14.27 -13.08 -8.28
N LEU A 375 -14.34 -12.25 -7.24
CA LEU A 375 -13.18 -11.75 -6.52
C LEU A 375 -12.88 -12.69 -5.34
N TRP A 376 -11.63 -13.09 -5.20
CA TRP A 376 -11.14 -13.80 -4.03
C TRP A 376 -10.44 -12.79 -3.12
N VAL A 377 -10.83 -12.78 -1.86
CA VAL A 377 -10.24 -11.94 -0.82
C VAL A 377 -9.48 -12.88 0.12
N LEU A 378 -8.16 -12.79 0.09
CA LEU A 378 -7.27 -13.58 0.94
C LEU A 378 -6.66 -12.62 1.96
N PRO A 379 -6.93 -12.79 3.26
CA PRO A 379 -6.39 -11.92 4.28
C PRO A 379 -4.87 -12.05 4.37
#